data_AF-A0A497XM60-F1
#
_entry.id   AF-A0A497XM60-F1
#
_cell.length_a   1.000
_cell.length_b   1.000
_cell.length_c   1.000
_cell.angle_alpha   90.00
_cell.angle_beta   90.00
_cell.angle_gamma   90.00
#
_symmetry.space_group_name_H-M   'P 1'
#
loop_
_entity.id
_entity.type
_entity.pdbx_description
1 polymer ?
#
loop_
_entity_poly.entity_id
_entity_poly.type
_entity_poly.pdbx_seq_one_letter_code
_entity_poly.pdbx_strand_id
1 'polypeptide(L)' 'MKINAIVIDIEGTTSEITEKLNEVIDAVYEEGGEVLDVKVTHAREHGIDGFIVVYTIIYRSEREIPEE' A
#
# COMPACT_ATOMS: atom_id res chain seq x y z
N MET A 1 -0.08 0.04 20.98
CA MET A 1 -0.32 0.03 19.52
C MET A 1 -0.40 -1.41 19.03
N LYS A 2 -1.36 -1.70 18.14
CA LYS A 2 -1.54 -3.03 17.53
C LYS A 2 -0.72 -3.11 16.24
N ILE A 3 -0.40 -4.33 15.83
CA ILE A 3 0.15 -4.59 14.49
C ILE A 3 -1.04 -4.95 13.60
N ASN A 4 -1.17 -4.24 12.50
CA ASN A 4 -2.22 -4.41 11.50
C ASN A 4 -1.57 -4.72 10.15
N ALA A 5 -2.35 -5.23 9.22
CA ALA A 5 -1.95 -5.43 7.84
C ALA A 5 -3.07 -4.95 6.91
N ILE A 6 -2.70 -4.28 5.83
CA ILE A 6 -3.62 -3.92 4.74
C ILE A 6 -3.09 -4.51 3.43
N VAL A 7 -3.99 -5.03 2.61
CA VAL A 7 -3.69 -5.53 1.28
C VAL A 7 -4.33 -4.59 0.27
N ILE A 8 -3.54 -4.05 -0.64
CA ILE A 8 -4.00 -3.13 -1.68
C ILE A 8 -3.57 -3.64 -3.04
N ASP A 9 -4.44 -3.51 -4.04
CA ASP A 9 -4.10 -3.69 -5.44
C ASP A 9 -4.06 -2.33 -6.15
N ILE A 10 -2.95 -2.07 -6.85
CA ILE A 10 -2.73 -0.83 -7.58
C ILE A 10 -2.50 -1.14 -9.05
N GLU A 11 -3.30 -0.51 -9.91
CA GLU A 11 -3.14 -0.54 -11.35
C GLU A 11 -2.65 0.82 -11.87
N GLY A 12 -1.67 0.79 -12.77
CA GLY A 12 -1.15 1.97 -13.46
C GLY A 12 0.24 1.76 -14.05
N THR A 13 0.82 2.83 -14.55
CA THR A 13 2.26 2.91 -14.84
C THR A 13 3.07 2.84 -13.55
N THR A 14 4.38 2.58 -13.66
CA THR A 14 5.29 2.57 -12.49
C THR A 14 5.20 3.86 -11.66
N SER A 15 5.05 5.02 -12.31
CA SER A 15 4.91 6.31 -11.62
C SER A 15 3.60 6.41 -10.84
N GLU A 16 2.47 6.08 -11.47
CA GLU A 16 1.14 6.10 -10.83
C GLU A 16 1.06 5.10 -9.66
N ILE A 17 1.69 3.93 -9.82
CA ILE A 17 1.76 2.93 -8.75
C ILE A 17 2.56 3.46 -7.56
N THR A 18 3.68 4.13 -7.84
CA THR A 18 4.53 4.71 -6.79
C THR A 18 3.81 5.83 -6.05
N GLU A 19 3.13 6.72 -6.77
CA GLU A 19 2.33 7.81 -6.18
C GLU A 19 1.24 7.26 -5.26
N LYS A 20 0.42 6.32 -5.74
CA LYS A 20 -0.66 5.72 -4.94
C LYS A 20 -0.14 4.93 -3.73
N LEU A 21 0.97 4.21 -3.87
CA LEU A 21 1.56 3.50 -2.73
C LEU A 21 2.02 4.49 -1.65
N ASN A 22 2.61 5.62 -2.05
CA ASN A 22 3.01 6.67 -1.10
C ASN A 22 1.81 7.30 -0.41
N GLU A 23 0.70 7.55 -1.11
CA GLU A 23 -0.54 8.07 -0.50
C GLU A 23 -1.04 7.15 0.63
N VAL A 24 -1.01 5.83 0.44
CA VAL A 24 -1.41 4.87 1.48
C VAL A 24 -0.43 4.88 2.66
N ILE A 25 0.88 4.98 2.39
CA ILE A 25 1.91 5.07 3.42
C ILE A 25 1.77 6.37 4.23
N ASP A 26 1.52 7.49 3.56
CA ASP A 26 1.33 8.80 4.18
C ASP A 26 0.09 8.81 5.07
N ALA A 27 -1.02 8.21 4.62
CA ALA A 27 -2.22 8.03 5.45
C ALA A 27 -1.93 7.26 6.75
N VAL A 28 -1.04 6.26 6.72
CA VAL A 28 -0.60 5.56 7.95
C VAL A 28 0.09 6.53 8.91
N TYR A 29 0.97 7.39 8.41
CA TYR A 29 1.71 8.34 9.23
C TYR A 29 0.83 9.48 9.75
N GLU A 30 -0.10 9.99 8.94
CA GLU A 30 -1.04 11.05 9.33
C GLU A 30 -1.95 10.62 10.50
N GLU A 31 -2.34 9.35 10.54
CA GLU A 31 -3.10 8.75 11.64
C GLU A 31 -2.23 8.42 12.89
N GLY A 32 -0.95 8.82 12.88
CA GLY A 32 0.00 8.56 13.97
C GLY A 32 0.49 7.10 14.02
N GLY A 33 0.33 6.36 12.92
CA GLY A 33 0.87 5.02 12.75
C GLY A 33 2.33 5.02 12.29
N GLU A 34 2.88 3.82 12.19
CA GLU A 34 4.25 3.55 11.74
C GLU A 34 4.22 2.37 10.77
N VAL A 35 4.72 2.55 9.54
CA VAL A 35 4.88 1.43 8.60
C VAL A 35 6.08 0.59 9.04
N LEU A 36 5.85 -0.73 9.20
CA LEU A 36 6.87 -1.69 9.62
C LEU A 36 7.47 -2.43 8.44
N ASP A 37 6.66 -2.75 7.43
CA ASP A 37 7.10 -3.49 6.24
C ASP A 37 6.14 -3.28 5.07
N VAL A 38 6.67 -3.31 3.84
CA VAL A 38 5.90 -3.26 2.60
C VAL A 38 6.37 -4.40 1.71
N LYS A 39 5.47 -5.34 1.43
CA LYS A 39 5.75 -6.52 0.62
C LYS A 39 5.01 -6.45 -0.70
N VAL A 40 5.67 -6.83 -1.78
CA VAL A 40 5.01 -7.14 -3.05
C VAL A 40 4.51 -8.59 -2.98
N THR A 41 3.20 -8.76 -2.97
CA THR A 41 2.54 -10.07 -2.90
C THR A 41 2.31 -10.64 -4.31
N HIS A 42 1.97 -9.77 -5.26
CA HIS A 42 1.82 -10.14 -6.66
C HIS A 42 2.15 -8.96 -7.56
N ALA A 43 2.71 -9.22 -8.74
CA ALA A 43 2.90 -8.21 -9.77
C ALA A 43 2.71 -8.85 -11.15
N ARG A 44 1.96 -8.19 -12.03
CA ARG A 44 1.80 -8.61 -13.42
C ARG A 44 1.74 -7.41 -14.36
N GLU A 45 2.21 -7.60 -15.58
CA GLU A 45 2.04 -6.63 -16.65
C GLU A 45 0.56 -6.50 -17.03
N HIS A 46 0.14 -5.28 -17.36
CA HIS A 46 -1.20 -4.92 -17.80
C HIS A 46 -1.14 -3.88 -18.93
N GLY A 47 -1.59 -4.23 -20.13
CA GLY A 47 -1.53 -3.33 -21.29
C GLY A 47 -0.11 -3.20 -21.87
N ILE A 48 0.18 -2.05 -22.49
CA ILE A 48 1.46 -1.81 -23.18
C ILE A 48 2.56 -1.34 -22.21
N ASP A 49 2.19 -0.62 -21.15
CA ASP A 49 3.12 0.01 -20.19
C ASP A 49 2.57 0.09 -18.75
N GLY A 50 1.49 -0.67 -18.46
CA GLY A 50 0.87 -0.71 -17.15
C GLY A 50 1.23 -1.97 -16.38
N PHE A 51 1.04 -1.92 -15.07
CA PHE A 51 1.17 -3.05 -14.17
C PHE A 51 -0.03 -3.09 -13.24
N ILE A 52 -0.32 -4.29 -12.73
CA ILE A 52 -1.16 -4.49 -11.56
C ILE A 52 -0.27 -5.08 -10.48
N VAL A 53 -0.13 -4.37 -9.37
CA VAL A 53 0.73 -4.76 -8.25
C VAL A 53 -0.09 -4.84 -6.97
N VAL A 54 -0.03 -5.99 -6.32
CA VAL A 54 -0.65 -6.23 -5.01
C VAL A 54 0.41 -6.06 -3.94
N TYR A 55 0.20 -5.09 -3.06
CA TYR A 55 1.04 -4.84 -1.90
C TYR A 55 0.39 -5.34 -0.63
N THR A 56 1.21 -5.81 0.31
CA THR A 56 0.82 -6.02 1.69
C THR A 56 1.64 -5.09 2.57
N ILE A 57 0.97 -4.17 3.26
CA ILE A 57 1.59 -3.18 4.12
C ILE A 57 1.33 -3.59 5.56
N ILE A 58 2.40 -3.86 6.31
CA ILE A 58 2.36 -4.16 7.73
C ILE A 58 2.65 -2.86 8.47
N TYR A 59 1.76 -2.46 9.37
CA TYR A 59 1.89 -1.21 10.10
C TYR A 59 1.49 -1.35 11.57
N ARG A 60 1.97 -0.42 12.39
CA ARG A 60 1.63 -0.29 13.79
C ARG A 60 0.77 0.95 13.97
N SER A 61 -0.42 0.81 14.53
CA SER A 61 -1.29 1.95 14.85
C SER A 61 -2.16 1.67 16.08
N GLU A 62 -2.72 2.72 16.68
CA GLU A 62 -3.77 2.60 17.71
C GLU A 62 -5.15 2.32 17.11
N ARG A 63 -5.35 2.70 15.85
CA ARG A 63 -6.58 2.48 15.07
C ARG A 63 -6.28 1.67 13.82
N GLU A 64 -7.25 0.87 13.40
CA GLU A 64 -7.18 0.18 12.12
C GLU A 64 -7.60 1.17 11.03
N ILE A 65 -6.78 1.30 10.00
CA ILE A 65 -7.10 2.16 8.84
C ILE A 65 -8.14 1.38 8.01
N PRO A 66 -9.28 2.01 7.67
CA PRO A 66 -10.31 1.35 6.88
C PRO A 66 -9.77 0.91 5.52
N GLU A 67 -10.18 -0.27 5.08
CA GLU A 67 -9.99 -0.72 3.70
C GLU A 67 -11.05 -0.02 2.83
N GLU A 68 -10.65 0.92 1.96
CA GLU A 68 -11.50 1.47 0.89
C GLU A 68 -10.89 1.19 -0.49
#